data_AF-A0A3M2DAM6-F1
#
_entry.id   AF-A0A3M2DAM6-F1
#
_cell.length_a   1.000
_cell.length_b   1.000
_cell.length_c   1.000
_cell.angle_alpha   90.00
_cell.angle_beta   90.00
_cell.angle_gamma   90.00
#
_symmetry.space_group_name_H-M   'P 1'
#
loop_
_entity.id
_entity.type
_entity.pdbx_description
1 polymer ?
#
loop_
_entity_poly.entity_id
_entity_poly.type
_entity_poly.pdbx_seq_one_letter_code
_entity_poly.pdbx_strand_id
1 'polypeptide(L)'
;MKYPFTTCILLGLAFIAGIEKTSAFALEPIETFVERLFIHGVPYRTASRYTDADATKLETRFQQACLSQRVESPFCSNMAVTLGILAKPSSIPLMRSFIDKPRTQMELPEFRAQTSAVIALGYAINKTDDSATLDLLERRLWPSDWQPVLDRISLHTSLQLTHAQLATELQRATIIGLALSGHEQAMHILRDLLTNDAIQRDRGLRFLVQEALSANHVIAASGLVCYYAGNIPACHDRTDRKPPPSSKHYRKMDPS
;
A
#
# COMPACT_ATOMS: atom_id res chain seq x y z
N MET A 1 61.64 9.81 26.02
CA MET A 1 62.07 8.41 25.85
C MET A 1 61.91 8.03 24.40
N LYS A 2 63.00 7.60 23.78
CA LYS A 2 63.09 7.00 22.44
C LYS A 2 62.80 5.50 22.59
N TYR A 3 62.04 4.87 21.69
CA TYR A 3 62.53 3.97 20.63
C TYR A 3 61.35 3.39 19.81
N PRO A 4 61.59 3.03 18.53
CA PRO A 4 60.61 2.66 17.50
C PRO A 4 60.48 1.14 17.36
N PHE A 5 59.54 0.63 16.55
CA PHE A 5 59.79 -0.58 15.75
C PHE A 5 58.83 -0.69 14.57
N THR A 6 59.44 -0.70 13.39
CA THR A 6 58.96 -1.05 12.06
C THR A 6 58.70 -2.55 11.98
N THR A 7 57.53 -2.99 11.48
CA THR A 7 57.44 -4.27 10.74
C THR A 7 56.32 -4.19 9.68
N CYS A 8 56.73 -4.23 8.42
CA CYS A 8 55.87 -4.52 7.26
C CYS A 8 55.45 -5.99 7.28
N ILE A 9 54.16 -6.27 7.09
CA ILE A 9 53.69 -7.56 6.59
C ILE A 9 52.83 -7.28 5.34
N LEU A 10 53.46 -7.45 4.19
CA LEU A 10 52.80 -7.59 2.89
C LEU A 10 52.22 -9.00 2.83
N LEU A 11 50.90 -9.12 2.93
CA LEU A 11 50.18 -10.36 2.65
C LEU A 11 49.30 -10.11 1.43
N GLY A 12 49.73 -10.67 0.29
CA GLY A 12 49.01 -10.62 -0.97
C GLY A 12 47.70 -11.38 -0.86
N LEU A 13 46.59 -10.65 -0.85
CA LEU A 13 45.26 -11.19 -1.08
C LEU A 13 45.03 -11.26 -2.58
N ALA A 14 45.08 -12.48 -3.11
CA ALA A 14 44.56 -12.80 -4.43
C ALA A 14 43.07 -12.43 -4.47
N PHE A 15 42.74 -11.39 -5.23
CA PHE A 15 41.37 -11.02 -5.53
C PHE A 15 40.80 -12.09 -6.48
N ILE A 16 40.20 -13.14 -5.93
CA ILE A 16 39.33 -14.01 -6.71
C ILE A 16 38.11 -13.15 -7.05
N ALA A 17 38.06 -12.66 -8.29
CA ALA A 17 36.87 -12.09 -8.88
C ALA A 17 35.82 -13.21 -8.98
N GLY A 18 35.12 -13.46 -7.88
CA GLY A 18 33.93 -14.27 -7.85
C GLY A 18 32.87 -13.56 -8.66
N ILE A 19 32.67 -14.00 -9.90
CA ILE A 19 31.46 -13.71 -10.66
C ILE A 19 30.33 -14.40 -9.91
N GLU A 20 29.76 -13.71 -8.92
CA GLU A 20 28.48 -14.09 -8.34
C GLU A 20 27.45 -14.02 -9.46
N LYS A 21 27.23 -15.17 -10.12
CA LYS A 21 26.01 -15.41 -10.87
C LYS A 21 24.88 -15.14 -9.89
N THR A 22 24.28 -13.96 -9.99
CA THR A 22 23.00 -13.62 -9.38
C THR A 22 22.00 -14.55 -10.05
N SER A 23 21.90 -15.78 -9.54
CA SER A 23 20.82 -16.67 -9.89
C SER A 23 19.56 -15.94 -9.48
N ALA A 24 18.82 -15.44 -10.45
CA ALA A 24 17.48 -14.95 -10.24
C ALA A 24 16.71 -16.11 -9.61
N PHE A 25 16.59 -16.11 -8.28
CA PHE A 25 15.81 -17.12 -7.57
C PHE A 25 14.41 -17.06 -8.18
N ALA A 26 13.99 -18.21 -8.72
CA ALA A 26 12.65 -18.38 -9.25
C ALA A 26 11.65 -18.00 -8.15
N LEU A 27 10.64 -17.21 -8.50
CA LEU A 27 9.58 -16.88 -7.56
C LEU A 27 8.84 -18.17 -7.19
N GLU A 28 8.53 -18.33 -5.90
CA GLU A 28 7.57 -19.34 -5.48
C GLU A 28 6.20 -19.05 -6.11
N PRO A 29 5.32 -20.06 -6.29
CA PRO A 29 3.95 -19.83 -6.74
C PRO A 29 3.23 -18.78 -5.87
N ILE A 30 2.46 -17.89 -6.50
CA ILE A 30 1.81 -16.78 -5.80
C ILE A 30 0.86 -17.26 -4.70
N GLU A 31 0.26 -18.42 -4.87
CA GLU A 31 -0.62 -19.06 -3.91
C GLU A 31 0.13 -19.43 -2.63
N THR A 32 1.34 -19.97 -2.76
CA THR A 32 2.20 -20.27 -1.60
C THR A 32 2.68 -18.99 -0.94
N PHE A 33 3.07 -17.99 -1.73
CA PHE A 33 3.54 -16.70 -1.22
C PHE A 33 2.51 -16.01 -0.33
N VAL A 34 1.24 -15.92 -0.74
CA VAL A 34 0.20 -15.22 0.03
C VAL A 34 -0.23 -15.97 1.30
N GLU A 35 0.07 -17.27 1.40
CA GLU A 35 -0.18 -18.08 2.60
C GLU A 35 0.93 -17.96 3.66
N ARG A 36 2.02 -17.24 3.35
CA ARG A 36 3.12 -17.06 4.31
C ARG A 36 2.76 -16.07 5.41
N LEU A 37 3.31 -16.30 6.60
CA LEU A 37 3.28 -15.31 7.67
C LEU A 37 4.28 -14.19 7.38
N PHE A 38 3.79 -12.97 7.21
CA PHE A 38 4.61 -11.78 7.04
C PHE A 38 4.49 -10.84 8.24
N ILE A 39 5.43 -10.94 9.18
CA ILE A 39 5.42 -10.15 10.42
C ILE A 39 5.45 -8.63 10.13
N HIS A 40 6.15 -8.22 9.07
CA HIS A 40 6.29 -6.83 8.66
C HIS A 40 5.42 -6.45 7.44
N GLY A 41 4.43 -7.28 7.13
CA GLY A 41 3.61 -7.12 5.92
C GLY A 41 4.25 -7.71 4.67
N VAL A 42 3.44 -7.80 3.60
CA VAL A 42 3.85 -8.42 2.33
C VAL A 42 5.06 -7.67 1.75
N PRO A 43 6.18 -8.37 1.45
CA PRO A 43 7.38 -7.72 0.94
C PRO A 43 7.15 -7.16 -0.47
N TYR A 44 7.05 -5.83 -0.56
CA TYR A 44 6.71 -5.11 -1.80
C TYR A 44 7.56 -5.56 -2.99
N ARG A 45 8.89 -5.60 -2.84
CA ARG A 45 9.84 -5.96 -3.91
C ARG A 45 9.61 -7.38 -4.45
N THR A 46 9.20 -8.31 -3.60
CA THR A 46 8.90 -9.69 -4.04
C THR A 46 7.54 -9.74 -4.73
N ALA A 47 6.51 -9.18 -4.08
CA ALA A 47 5.15 -9.14 -4.62
C ALA A 47 5.09 -8.45 -5.99
N SER A 48 5.84 -7.36 -6.19
CA SER A 48 5.86 -6.59 -7.44
C SER A 48 6.50 -7.32 -8.62
N ARG A 49 7.10 -8.50 -8.42
CA ARG A 49 7.71 -9.31 -9.49
C ARG A 49 6.77 -10.37 -10.06
N TYR A 50 5.61 -10.60 -9.44
CA TYR A 50 4.60 -11.50 -10.00
C TYR A 50 3.96 -10.92 -11.26
N THR A 51 3.45 -11.79 -12.12
CA THR A 51 2.91 -11.45 -13.43
C THR A 51 1.39 -11.24 -13.40
N ASP A 52 0.81 -10.74 -14.50
CA ASP A 52 -0.64 -10.65 -14.66
C ASP A 52 -1.34 -12.01 -14.64
N ALA A 53 -0.65 -13.07 -15.09
CA ALA A 53 -1.15 -14.44 -15.00
C ALA A 53 -1.27 -14.88 -13.54
N ASP A 54 -0.28 -14.55 -12.71
CA ASP A 54 -0.32 -14.81 -11.28
C ASP A 54 -1.39 -13.97 -10.58
N ALA A 55 -1.54 -12.70 -10.96
CA ALA A 55 -2.62 -11.84 -10.48
C ALA A 55 -4.00 -12.46 -10.76
N THR A 56 -4.20 -13.05 -11.95
CA THR A 56 -5.46 -13.70 -12.33
C THR A 56 -5.78 -14.93 -11.47
N LYS A 57 -4.76 -15.74 -11.15
CA LYS A 57 -4.92 -16.88 -10.22
C LYS A 57 -5.29 -16.38 -8.82
N LEU A 58 -4.62 -15.33 -8.36
CA LEU A 58 -4.89 -14.73 -7.06
C LEU A 58 -6.27 -14.07 -6.98
N GLU A 59 -6.76 -13.42 -8.05
CA GLU A 59 -8.13 -12.88 -8.14
C GLU A 59 -9.18 -13.98 -7.94
N THR A 60 -9.02 -15.10 -8.66
CA THR A 60 -9.91 -16.27 -8.55
C THR A 60 -9.95 -16.78 -7.12
N ARG A 61 -8.77 -16.92 -6.51
CA ARG A 61 -8.65 -17.37 -5.13
C ARG A 61 -9.25 -16.38 -4.14
N PHE A 62 -9.01 -15.09 -4.31
CA PHE A 62 -9.56 -14.04 -3.46
C PHE A 62 -11.09 -14.01 -3.52
N GLN A 63 -11.68 -14.18 -4.71
CA GLN A 63 -13.13 -14.30 -4.86
C GLN A 63 -13.69 -15.50 -4.08
N GLN A 64 -13.05 -16.66 -4.22
CA GLN A 64 -13.48 -17.89 -3.54
C GLN A 64 -13.32 -17.82 -2.02
N ALA A 65 -12.19 -17.28 -1.55
CA ALA A 65 -11.76 -17.36 -0.16
C ALA A 65 -12.10 -16.12 0.70
N CYS A 66 -12.29 -14.95 0.09
CA CYS A 66 -12.47 -13.68 0.81
C CYS A 66 -13.79 -12.99 0.47
N LEU A 67 -14.31 -13.15 -0.74
CA LEU A 67 -15.60 -12.56 -1.12
C LEU A 67 -16.80 -13.49 -0.92
N SER A 68 -16.59 -14.81 -0.86
CA SER A 68 -17.69 -15.74 -0.60
C SER A 68 -18.27 -15.57 0.81
N GLN A 69 -19.53 -15.99 1.00
CA GLN A 69 -20.21 -15.97 2.31
C GLN A 69 -19.77 -17.11 3.24
N ARG A 70 -18.84 -17.96 2.81
CA ARG A 70 -18.26 -19.02 3.63
C ARG A 70 -17.13 -18.45 4.49
N VAL A 71 -16.67 -19.26 5.45
CA VAL A 71 -15.53 -18.97 6.34
C VAL A 71 -14.38 -18.31 5.56
N GLU A 72 -14.03 -17.09 5.95
CA GLU A 72 -12.97 -16.33 5.29
C GLU A 72 -11.60 -16.97 5.55
N SER A 73 -10.73 -16.97 4.55
CA SER A 73 -9.35 -17.44 4.71
C SER A 73 -8.56 -16.50 5.65
N PRO A 74 -7.70 -17.03 6.55
CA PRO A 74 -6.85 -16.18 7.40
C PRO A 74 -5.82 -15.37 6.60
N PHE A 75 -5.66 -15.65 5.31
CA PHE A 75 -4.68 -15.02 4.43
C PHE A 75 -5.28 -13.90 3.55
N CYS A 76 -6.55 -13.53 3.74
CA CYS A 76 -7.20 -12.50 2.94
C CYS A 76 -6.46 -11.15 2.97
N SER A 77 -5.79 -10.81 4.08
CA SER A 77 -4.93 -9.61 4.17
C SER A 77 -3.77 -9.64 3.17
N ASN A 78 -3.01 -10.74 3.15
CA ASN A 78 -1.88 -10.91 2.24
C ASN A 78 -2.34 -10.91 0.77
N MET A 79 -3.47 -11.56 0.49
CA MET A 79 -4.06 -11.57 -0.85
C MET A 79 -4.45 -10.16 -1.30
N ALA A 80 -5.16 -9.41 -0.45
CA ALA A 80 -5.56 -8.04 -0.76
C ALA A 80 -4.36 -7.12 -1.01
N VAL A 81 -3.33 -7.18 -0.16
CA VAL A 81 -2.10 -6.39 -0.34
C VAL A 81 -1.38 -6.77 -1.63
N THR A 82 -1.24 -8.07 -1.91
CA THR A 82 -0.56 -8.54 -3.13
C THR A 82 -1.33 -8.11 -4.38
N LEU A 83 -2.68 -8.19 -4.37
CA LEU A 83 -3.52 -7.70 -5.46
C LEU A 83 -3.38 -6.18 -5.66
N GLY A 84 -3.30 -5.39 -4.58
CA GLY A 84 -3.06 -3.95 -4.66
C GLY A 84 -1.67 -3.62 -5.20
N ILE A 85 -0.63 -4.35 -4.79
CA ILE A 85 0.73 -4.19 -5.32
C ILE A 85 0.79 -4.55 -6.80
N LEU A 86 0.06 -5.59 -7.25
CA LEU A 86 0.01 -5.95 -8.67
C LEU A 86 -0.84 -4.97 -9.47
N ALA A 87 -1.92 -4.45 -8.88
CA ALA A 87 -2.79 -3.42 -9.43
C ALA A 87 -3.38 -3.75 -10.82
N LYS A 88 -3.69 -5.02 -11.06
CA LYS A 88 -4.39 -5.42 -12.29
C LYS A 88 -5.76 -4.71 -12.31
N PRO A 89 -6.20 -4.08 -13.42
CA PRO A 89 -7.45 -3.33 -13.44
C PRO A 89 -8.69 -4.12 -12.99
N SER A 90 -8.72 -5.44 -13.24
CA SER A 90 -9.79 -6.33 -12.78
C SER A 90 -9.79 -6.62 -11.27
N SER A 91 -8.66 -6.44 -10.57
CA SER A 91 -8.56 -6.70 -9.13
C SER A 91 -9.09 -5.53 -8.28
N ILE A 92 -9.03 -4.31 -8.82
CA ILE A 92 -9.43 -3.08 -8.10
C ILE A 92 -10.91 -3.14 -7.68
N PRO A 93 -11.89 -3.46 -8.57
CA PRO A 93 -13.28 -3.61 -8.17
C PRO A 93 -13.51 -4.72 -7.14
N LEU A 94 -12.72 -5.81 -7.17
CA LEU A 94 -12.80 -6.89 -6.19
C LEU A 94 -12.38 -6.42 -4.80
N MET A 95 -11.30 -5.65 -4.71
CA MET A 95 -10.85 -5.07 -3.43
C MET A 95 -11.87 -4.07 -2.88
N ARG A 96 -12.42 -3.19 -3.73
CA ARG A 96 -13.51 -2.27 -3.32
C ARG A 96 -14.73 -3.04 -2.80
N SER A 97 -15.14 -4.07 -3.52
CA SER A 97 -16.26 -4.94 -3.10
C SER A 97 -15.98 -5.65 -1.77
N PHE A 98 -14.73 -6.05 -1.52
CA PHE A 98 -14.33 -6.68 -0.26
C PHE A 98 -14.39 -5.72 0.93
N ILE A 99 -14.03 -4.44 0.71
CA ILE A 99 -14.10 -3.40 1.74
C ILE A 99 -15.56 -3.15 2.16
N ASP A 100 -16.48 -3.08 1.19
CA ASP A 100 -17.90 -2.82 1.45
C ASP A 100 -18.73 -4.10 1.76
N LYS A 101 -18.08 -5.27 1.75
CA LYS A 101 -18.74 -6.58 1.95
C LYS A 101 -19.47 -6.58 3.31
N PRO A 102 -20.79 -6.84 3.34
CA PRO A 102 -21.51 -7.01 4.60
C PRO A 102 -21.04 -8.28 5.30
N ARG A 103 -20.90 -8.23 6.63
CA ARG A 103 -20.43 -9.36 7.43
C ARG A 103 -21.33 -9.51 8.64
N THR A 104 -21.93 -10.68 8.83
CA THR A 104 -22.79 -10.91 10.00
C THR A 104 -22.00 -10.87 11.30
N GLN A 105 -20.73 -11.27 11.26
CA GLN A 105 -19.78 -11.28 12.36
C GLN A 105 -18.42 -10.82 11.81
N MET A 106 -17.63 -10.07 12.58
CA MET A 106 -16.28 -9.65 12.21
C MET A 106 -15.24 -10.12 13.22
N GLU A 107 -14.48 -11.13 12.83
CA GLU A 107 -13.32 -11.60 13.58
C GLU A 107 -12.06 -10.77 13.27
N LEU A 108 -11.06 -10.86 14.15
CA LEU A 108 -9.82 -10.10 14.01
C LEU A 108 -9.10 -10.31 12.65
N PRO A 109 -8.99 -11.54 12.10
CA PRO A 109 -8.37 -11.72 10.78
C PRO A 109 -9.11 -10.99 9.66
N GLU A 110 -10.44 -10.94 9.73
CA GLU A 110 -11.30 -10.31 8.72
C GLU A 110 -11.17 -8.79 8.78
N PHE A 111 -11.16 -8.22 10.00
CA PHE A 111 -10.93 -6.79 10.18
C PHE A 111 -9.53 -6.36 9.70
N ARG A 112 -8.50 -7.18 10.00
CA ARG A 112 -7.14 -6.96 9.49
C ARG A 112 -7.08 -7.03 7.97
N ALA A 113 -7.81 -7.95 7.36
CA ALA A 113 -7.91 -8.06 5.92
C ALA A 113 -8.60 -6.83 5.31
N GLN A 114 -9.70 -6.34 5.89
CA GLN A 114 -10.38 -5.13 5.43
C GLN A 114 -9.47 -3.90 5.52
N THR A 115 -8.81 -3.71 6.65
CA THR A 115 -7.82 -2.64 6.86
C THR A 115 -6.69 -2.70 5.83
N SER A 116 -6.18 -3.91 5.59
CA SER A 116 -5.13 -4.17 4.61
C SER A 116 -5.59 -3.89 3.17
N ALA A 117 -6.84 -4.20 2.83
CA ALA A 117 -7.42 -3.88 1.53
C ALA A 117 -7.55 -2.37 1.31
N VAL A 118 -7.99 -1.62 2.32
CA VAL A 118 -8.04 -0.14 2.26
C VAL A 118 -6.66 0.45 1.98
N ILE A 119 -5.63 -0.02 2.69
CA ILE A 119 -4.24 0.40 2.45
C ILE A 119 -3.79 0.01 1.03
N ALA A 120 -4.13 -1.20 0.59
CA ALA A 120 -3.70 -1.75 -0.70
C ALA A 120 -4.27 -1.00 -1.91
N LEU A 121 -5.43 -0.36 -1.75
CA LEU A 121 -5.97 0.56 -2.76
C LEU A 121 -5.00 1.72 -3.06
N GLY A 122 -4.18 2.15 -2.10
CA GLY A 122 -3.12 3.14 -2.32
C GLY A 122 -2.10 2.68 -3.36
N TYR A 123 -1.63 1.44 -3.27
CA TYR A 123 -0.73 0.87 -4.29
C TYR A 123 -1.39 0.81 -5.66
N ALA A 124 -2.69 0.49 -5.71
CA ALA A 124 -3.43 0.42 -6.95
C ALA A 124 -3.54 1.80 -7.62
N ILE A 125 -3.87 2.85 -6.85
CA ILE A 125 -3.91 4.23 -7.34
C ILE A 125 -2.53 4.61 -7.89
N ASN A 126 -1.43 4.33 -7.17
CA ASN A 126 -0.08 4.68 -7.61
C ASN A 126 0.29 4.09 -8.98
N LYS A 127 -0.21 2.89 -9.29
CA LYS A 127 0.12 2.17 -10.53
C LYS A 127 -0.82 2.48 -11.69
N THR A 128 -2.05 2.86 -11.41
CA THR A 128 -3.12 2.90 -12.43
C THR A 128 -3.79 4.25 -12.58
N ASP A 129 -3.54 5.20 -11.66
CA ASP A 129 -4.25 6.48 -11.58
C ASP A 129 -5.79 6.30 -11.52
N ASP A 130 -6.29 5.22 -10.90
CA ASP A 130 -7.72 4.93 -10.79
C ASP A 130 -8.44 5.95 -9.88
N SER A 131 -8.96 7.00 -10.49
CA SER A 131 -9.64 8.12 -9.81
C SER A 131 -10.84 7.65 -8.98
N ALA A 132 -11.58 6.65 -9.45
CA ALA A 132 -12.72 6.10 -8.71
C ALA A 132 -12.34 5.52 -7.34
N THR A 133 -11.15 4.91 -7.24
CA THR A 133 -10.60 4.42 -5.97
C THR A 133 -10.07 5.56 -5.11
N LEU A 134 -9.45 6.58 -5.71
CA LEU A 134 -9.04 7.77 -4.97
C LEU A 134 -10.24 8.49 -4.35
N ASP A 135 -11.30 8.71 -5.11
CA ASP A 135 -12.54 9.32 -4.63
C ASP A 135 -13.20 8.47 -3.54
N LEU A 136 -13.08 7.14 -3.61
CA LEU A 136 -13.54 6.24 -2.54
C LEU A 136 -12.78 6.49 -1.24
N LEU A 137 -11.44 6.58 -1.29
CA LEU A 137 -10.64 6.87 -0.11
C LEU A 137 -10.95 8.26 0.45
N GLU A 138 -11.12 9.26 -0.41
CA GLU A 138 -11.51 10.61 0.00
C GLU A 138 -12.85 10.63 0.75
N ARG A 139 -13.87 9.93 0.22
CA ARG A 139 -15.18 9.79 0.86
C ARG A 139 -15.19 8.93 2.13
N ARG A 140 -14.06 8.34 2.51
CA ARG A 140 -13.91 7.45 3.68
C ARG A 140 -12.88 7.98 4.68
N LEU A 141 -12.62 9.30 4.64
CA LEU A 141 -11.64 9.96 5.50
C LEU A 141 -12.09 10.12 6.94
N TRP A 142 -13.39 10.11 7.21
CA TRP A 142 -13.92 10.38 8.55
C TRP A 142 -14.53 9.12 9.18
N PRO A 143 -14.48 8.98 10.51
CA PRO A 143 -15.11 7.84 11.18
C PRO A 143 -16.60 7.69 10.85
N SER A 144 -17.33 8.81 10.71
CA SER A 144 -18.74 8.81 10.30
C SER A 144 -18.98 8.21 8.92
N ASP A 145 -18.00 8.34 8.02
CA ASP A 145 -18.13 7.81 6.66
C ASP A 145 -18.09 6.29 6.65
N TRP A 146 -17.47 5.66 7.65
CA TRP A 146 -17.43 4.21 7.79
C TRP A 146 -18.69 3.62 8.41
N GLN A 147 -19.53 4.44 9.05
CA GLN A 147 -20.72 3.99 9.78
C GLN A 147 -21.66 3.11 8.93
N PRO A 148 -22.00 3.44 7.67
CA PRO A 148 -22.89 2.61 6.87
C PRO A 148 -22.36 1.20 6.56
N VAL A 149 -21.04 1.02 6.58
CA VAL A 149 -20.40 -0.30 6.42
C VAL A 149 -20.42 -1.03 7.77
N LEU A 150 -20.09 -0.33 8.85
CA LEU A 150 -20.02 -0.90 10.19
C LEU A 150 -21.39 -1.29 10.75
N ASP A 151 -22.45 -0.57 10.42
CA ASP A 151 -23.83 -0.89 10.83
C ASP A 151 -24.32 -2.25 10.30
N ARG A 152 -23.64 -2.78 9.27
CA ARG A 152 -23.93 -4.10 8.69
C ARG A 152 -23.14 -5.21 9.37
N ILE A 153 -22.40 -4.91 10.45
CA ILE A 153 -21.55 -5.82 11.20
C ILE A 153 -22.12 -6.02 12.59
N SER A 154 -22.38 -7.27 12.97
CA SER A 154 -22.69 -7.55 14.38
C SER A 154 -21.39 -7.63 15.17
N LEU A 155 -21.22 -6.73 16.14
CA LEU A 155 -20.07 -6.69 17.05
C LEU A 155 -20.06 -7.78 18.12
N HIS A 156 -20.79 -8.88 17.94
CA HIS A 156 -20.80 -10.00 18.88
C HIS A 156 -19.47 -10.81 18.88
N THR A 157 -18.35 -10.16 18.57
CA THR A 157 -17.10 -10.80 18.16
C THR A 157 -16.03 -10.73 19.24
N SER A 158 -14.97 -11.53 19.04
CA SER A 158 -13.80 -11.62 19.91
C SER A 158 -13.02 -10.30 20.09
N LEU A 159 -13.29 -9.29 19.27
CA LEU A 159 -12.50 -8.06 19.20
C LEU A 159 -12.64 -7.13 20.40
N GLN A 160 -13.77 -7.18 21.12
CA GLN A 160 -14.10 -6.22 22.19
C GLN A 160 -13.96 -4.74 21.76
N LEU A 161 -14.05 -4.45 20.46
CA LEU A 161 -13.98 -3.09 19.90
C LEU A 161 -15.38 -2.57 19.58
N THR A 162 -15.56 -1.27 19.79
CA THR A 162 -16.75 -0.51 19.38
C THR A 162 -16.68 -0.12 17.91
N HIS A 163 -17.83 0.20 17.29
CA HIS A 163 -17.85 0.74 15.92
C HIS A 163 -16.98 2.00 15.78
N ALA A 164 -16.98 2.88 16.78
CA ALA A 164 -16.15 4.09 16.76
C ALA A 164 -14.65 3.77 16.70
N GLN A 165 -14.19 2.74 17.42
CA GLN A 165 -12.80 2.29 17.36
C GLN A 165 -12.45 1.68 16.00
N LEU A 166 -13.32 0.81 15.46
CA LEU A 166 -13.12 0.25 14.12
C LEU A 166 -13.09 1.33 13.04
N ALA A 167 -13.97 2.32 13.13
CA ALA A 167 -14.01 3.46 12.21
C ALA A 167 -12.73 4.30 12.27
N THR A 168 -12.17 4.48 13.48
CA THR A 168 -10.89 5.19 13.67
C THR A 168 -9.73 4.45 13.02
N GLU A 169 -9.68 3.12 13.17
CA GLU A 169 -8.65 2.30 12.52
C GLU A 169 -8.78 2.31 10.99
N LEU A 170 -10.01 2.27 10.46
CA LEU A 170 -10.25 2.38 9.01
C LEU A 170 -9.93 3.79 8.48
N GLN A 171 -10.14 4.85 9.27
CA GLN A 171 -9.66 6.20 8.96
C GLN A 171 -8.12 6.21 8.85
N ARG A 172 -7.41 5.63 9.83
CA ARG A 172 -5.94 5.54 9.78
C ARG A 172 -5.46 4.79 8.54
N ALA A 173 -6.11 3.67 8.22
CA ALA A 173 -5.84 2.89 7.01
C ALA A 173 -6.04 3.71 5.72
N THR A 174 -7.09 4.53 5.68
CA THR A 174 -7.40 5.43 4.55
C THR A 174 -6.32 6.48 4.36
N ILE A 175 -5.86 7.11 5.44
CA ILE A 175 -4.75 8.08 5.40
C ILE A 175 -3.47 7.43 4.88
N ILE A 176 -3.18 6.20 5.31
CA ILE A 176 -2.02 5.42 4.81
C ILE A 176 -2.22 5.07 3.32
N GLY A 177 -3.40 4.67 2.89
CA GLY A 177 -3.71 4.41 1.48
C GLY A 177 -3.48 5.65 0.60
N LEU A 178 -3.95 6.82 1.05
CA LEU A 178 -3.68 8.10 0.38
C LEU A 178 -2.18 8.42 0.33
N ALA A 179 -1.43 8.13 1.41
CA ALA A 179 0.02 8.29 1.41
C ALA A 179 0.68 7.44 0.31
N LEU A 180 0.33 6.15 0.26
CA LEU A 180 0.93 5.17 -0.66
C LEU A 180 0.57 5.41 -2.12
N SER A 181 -0.49 6.17 -2.41
CA SER A 181 -0.85 6.54 -3.77
C SER A 181 0.21 7.37 -4.48
N GLY A 182 0.95 8.23 -3.76
CA GLY A 182 1.82 9.23 -4.37
C GLY A 182 1.11 10.15 -5.37
N HIS A 183 -0.22 10.22 -5.34
CA HIS A 183 -1.03 10.98 -6.29
C HIS A 183 -1.18 12.44 -5.82
N GLU A 184 -1.16 13.40 -6.74
CA GLU A 184 -1.20 14.84 -6.43
C GLU A 184 -2.47 15.23 -5.65
N GLN A 185 -3.65 14.78 -6.10
CA GLN A 185 -4.90 15.02 -5.37
C GLN A 185 -4.89 14.40 -3.97
N ALA A 186 -4.26 13.24 -3.75
CA ALA A 186 -4.11 12.68 -2.40
C ALA A 186 -3.23 13.57 -1.51
N MET A 187 -2.20 14.20 -2.08
CA MET A 187 -1.37 15.18 -1.37
C MET A 187 -2.18 16.41 -0.95
N HIS A 188 -3.06 16.93 -1.81
CA HIS A 188 -3.97 18.02 -1.48
C HIS A 188 -4.92 17.64 -0.35
N ILE A 189 -5.58 16.48 -0.47
CA ILE A 189 -6.45 15.93 0.57
C ILE A 189 -5.73 15.85 1.93
N LEU A 190 -4.49 15.33 1.95
CA LEU A 190 -3.70 15.22 3.19
C LEU A 190 -3.30 16.60 3.76
N ARG A 191 -3.02 17.60 2.93
CA ARG A 191 -2.77 18.98 3.37
C ARG A 191 -4.01 19.59 4.01
N ASP A 192 -5.16 19.45 3.37
CA ASP A 192 -6.42 19.98 3.88
C ASP A 192 -6.79 19.31 5.19
N LEU A 193 -6.54 18.00 5.32
CA LEU A 193 -6.74 17.25 6.54
C LEU A 193 -5.91 17.82 7.72
N LEU A 194 -4.68 18.29 7.48
CA LEU A 194 -3.90 18.97 8.53
C LEU A 194 -4.51 20.28 8.98
N THR A 195 -5.35 20.94 8.19
CA THR A 195 -5.99 22.19 8.63
C THR A 195 -7.23 21.97 9.48
N ASN A 196 -7.72 20.73 9.57
CA ASN A 196 -8.96 20.40 10.27
C ASN A 196 -8.78 20.39 11.81
N ASP A 197 -9.73 20.99 12.53
CA ASP A 197 -9.71 21.12 14.00
C ASP A 197 -9.74 19.79 14.76
N ALA A 198 -10.42 18.77 14.24
CA ALA A 198 -10.43 17.45 14.88
C ALA A 198 -9.04 16.80 14.79
N ILE A 199 -8.39 16.91 13.63
CA ILE A 199 -7.02 16.43 13.41
C ILE A 199 -6.04 17.22 14.26
N GLN A 200 -6.18 18.53 14.37
CA GLN A 200 -5.29 19.36 15.19
C GLN A 200 -5.35 19.02 16.68
N ARG A 201 -6.52 18.60 17.19
CA ARG A 201 -6.71 18.18 18.59
C ARG A 201 -6.21 16.77 18.87
N ASP A 202 -6.20 15.87 17.89
CA ASP A 202 -5.63 14.53 18.02
C ASP A 202 -4.16 14.52 17.60
N ARG A 203 -3.26 14.57 18.59
CA ARG A 203 -1.80 14.56 18.34
C ARG A 203 -1.34 13.34 17.55
N GLY A 204 -1.92 12.16 17.80
CA GLY A 204 -1.52 10.92 17.15
C GLY A 204 -1.96 10.89 15.69
N LEU A 205 -3.17 11.34 15.42
CA LEU A 205 -3.69 11.44 14.06
C LEU A 205 -2.98 12.54 13.28
N ARG A 206 -2.72 13.70 13.88
CA ARG A 206 -1.93 14.76 13.25
C ARG A 206 -0.54 14.29 12.83
N PHE A 207 0.15 13.55 13.70
CA PHE A 207 1.44 12.96 13.38
C PHE A 207 1.33 11.98 12.20
N LEU A 208 0.32 11.09 12.21
CA LEU A 208 0.08 10.18 11.10
C LEU A 208 -0.15 10.92 9.76
N VAL A 209 -0.91 12.01 9.76
CA VAL A 209 -1.16 12.79 8.54
C VAL A 209 0.11 13.49 8.05
N GLN A 210 0.96 13.99 8.95
CA GLN A 210 2.26 14.57 8.59
C GLN A 210 3.20 13.53 7.94
N GLU A 211 3.30 12.34 8.54
CA GLU A 211 4.07 11.22 7.98
C GLU A 211 3.50 10.77 6.63
N ALA A 212 2.17 10.69 6.51
CA ALA A 212 1.47 10.34 5.27
C ALA A 212 1.78 11.34 4.15
N LEU A 213 1.81 12.63 4.44
CA LEU A 213 2.12 13.68 3.47
C LEU A 213 3.59 13.59 3.03
N SER A 214 4.51 13.35 3.96
CA SER A 214 5.93 13.12 3.67
C SER A 214 6.13 11.89 2.77
N ALA A 215 5.50 10.75 3.13
CA ALA A 215 5.56 9.53 2.36
C ALA A 215 4.96 9.71 0.95
N ASN A 216 3.81 10.37 0.83
CA ASN A 216 3.19 10.68 -0.46
C ASN A 216 4.16 11.46 -1.37
N HIS A 217 4.79 12.51 -0.84
CA HIS A 217 5.76 13.31 -1.57
C HIS A 217 6.95 12.47 -2.06
N VAL A 218 7.53 11.63 -1.19
CA VAL A 218 8.65 10.74 -1.57
C VAL A 218 8.21 9.74 -2.63
N ILE A 219 7.02 9.15 -2.51
CA ILE A 219 6.49 8.17 -3.47
C ILE A 219 6.17 8.85 -4.82
N ALA A 220 5.62 10.06 -4.83
CA ALA A 220 5.37 10.83 -6.05
C ALA A 220 6.67 11.09 -6.84
N ALA A 221 7.72 11.48 -6.14
CA ALA A 221 9.04 11.77 -6.70
C ALA A 221 9.77 10.50 -7.17
N SER A 222 9.90 9.51 -6.28
CA SER A 222 10.82 8.38 -6.45
C SER A 222 10.14 7.05 -6.77
N GLY A 223 8.82 6.95 -6.56
CA GLY A 223 8.04 5.72 -6.71
C GLY A 223 8.15 4.76 -5.52
N LEU A 224 7.20 3.81 -5.46
CA LEU A 224 7.09 2.84 -4.37
C LEU A 224 8.34 1.95 -4.20
N VAL A 225 8.97 1.52 -5.29
CA VAL A 225 10.18 0.66 -5.23
C VAL A 225 11.29 1.32 -4.42
N CYS A 226 11.49 2.61 -4.62
CA CYS A 226 12.53 3.38 -3.94
C CYS A 226 12.17 3.69 -2.49
N TYR A 227 10.89 4.00 -2.25
CA TYR A 227 10.35 4.18 -0.90
C TYR A 227 10.61 2.94 -0.03
N TYR A 228 10.29 1.74 -0.53
CA TYR A 228 10.53 0.48 0.19
C TYR A 228 12.00 0.01 0.23
N ALA A 229 12.87 0.56 -0.62
CA ALA A 229 14.29 0.23 -0.59
C ALA A 229 15.06 1.00 0.49
N GLY A 230 14.47 2.06 1.08
CA GLY A 230 15.14 2.93 2.06
C GLY A 230 16.28 3.79 1.47
N ASN A 231 16.53 3.69 0.16
CA ASN A 231 17.67 4.29 -0.53
C ASN A 231 17.23 5.35 -1.53
N ILE A 232 16.71 6.47 -1.03
CA ILE A 232 16.30 7.64 -1.85
C ILE A 232 17.44 8.16 -2.76
N PRO A 233 18.72 8.25 -2.33
CA PRO A 233 19.78 8.85 -3.14
C PRO A 233 20.08 8.11 -4.45
N ALA A 234 19.91 6.78 -4.49
CA ALA A 234 20.24 5.95 -5.65
C ALA A 234 19.16 5.96 -6.75
N CYS A 235 17.99 6.56 -6.48
CA CYS A 235 16.82 6.52 -7.35
C CYS A 235 16.59 7.79 -8.18
N HIS A 236 17.48 8.79 -8.08
CA HIS A 236 17.33 10.06 -8.80
C HIS A 236 17.73 10.02 -10.28
N ASP A 237 18.15 8.87 -10.81
CA ASP A 237 18.51 8.71 -12.22
C ASP A 237 17.29 8.23 -13.03
N ARG A 238 16.30 9.12 -13.25
CA ARG A 238 15.11 8.85 -14.08
C ARG A 238 15.18 9.63 -15.39
N THR A 239 15.90 9.09 -16.37
CA THR A 239 15.75 9.46 -17.79
C THR A 239 14.51 8.86 -18.45
N ASP A 240 13.78 7.95 -17.77
CA ASP A 240 12.79 7.08 -18.41
C ASP A 240 11.32 7.43 -18.14
N ARG A 241 11.02 8.50 -17.38
CA ARG A 241 9.64 9.02 -17.36
C ARG A 241 9.42 9.78 -18.68
N LYS A 242 8.74 9.14 -19.62
CA LYS A 242 8.10 9.82 -20.74
C LYS A 242 7.30 10.98 -20.15
N PRO A 243 7.56 12.24 -20.55
CA PRO A 243 6.85 13.37 -19.97
C PRO A 243 5.34 13.16 -20.16
N PRO A 244 4.50 13.61 -19.20
CA PRO A 244 3.06 13.57 -19.38
C PRO A 244 2.74 14.23 -20.72
N PRO A 245 1.79 13.68 -21.51
CA PRO A 245 1.40 14.28 -22.78
C PRO A 245 1.07 15.76 -22.51
N SER A 246 1.83 16.67 -23.13
CA SER A 246 1.61 18.10 -22.96
C SER A 246 0.14 18.38 -23.23
N SER A 247 -0.55 19.02 -22.29
CA SER A 247 -1.93 19.47 -22.42
C SER A 247 -2.02 20.56 -23.51
N LYS A 248 -1.96 20.14 -24.77
CA LYS A 248 -2.26 21.00 -25.91
C LYS A 248 -3.78 21.10 -26.03
N HIS A 249 -4.26 22.32 -25.81
CA HIS A 249 -5.55 22.87 -26.24
C HIS A 249 -6.83 22.35 -25.58
N TYR A 250 -7.13 22.88 -24.38
CA TYR A 250 -8.50 23.29 -24.11
C TYR A 250 -8.76 24.62 -24.82
N ARG A 251 -9.39 24.56 -26.01
CA ARG A 251 -9.99 25.73 -26.67
C ARG A 251 -11.21 26.13 -25.81
N LYS A 252 -11.18 27.32 -25.22
CA LYS A 252 -12.40 27.95 -24.70
C LYS A 252 -13.39 28.06 -25.86
N MET A 253 -14.58 27.48 -25.72
CA MET A 253 -15.72 27.85 -26.53
C MET A 253 -16.37 29.06 -25.86
N ASP A 254 -16.45 30.16 -26.59
CA ASP A 254 -17.23 31.33 -26.18
C ASP A 254 -18.73 31.00 -26.28
N PRO A 255 -19.55 31.45 -25.32
CA PRO A 255 -20.99 31.29 -25.39
C PRO A 255 -21.59 32.28 -26.40
N SER A 256 -22.50 31.77 -27.23
CA SER A 256 -23.41 32.57 -28.07
C SER A 256 -24.67 32.94 -27.28
#